data_AF-A0AAW3LYE1-F1
#
_entry.id   AF-A0AAW3LYE1-F1
#
_cell.length_a   1.000
_cell.length_b   1.000
_cell.length_c   1.000
_cell.angle_alpha   90.00
_cell.angle_beta   90.00
_cell.angle_gamma   90.00
#
_symmetry.space_group_name_H-M   'P 1'
#
loop_
_entity.id
_entity.type
_entity.pdbx_description
1 polymer ?
#
loop_
_entity_poly.entity_id
_entity_poly.type
_entity_poly.pdbx_seq_one_letter_code
_entity_poly.pdbx_strand_id
1 'polypeptide(L)'
;MIATELSAIQANSIKSYELSQAVSEFQRSGGQVRDLGSFRVAPRPPRKEPPPRKPRYNGADHRKYVDEEYDLKLLKQIEGMRDLGVSHFKAEKLTGINRTVIRRIVQKYNLDYPSSPAK
;
A
#
# COMPACT_ATOMS: atom_id res chain seq x y z
N MET A 1 -23.40 51.72 23.47
CA MET A 1 -23.40 50.72 22.38
C MET A 1 -24.74 49.99 22.39
N ILE A 2 -25.77 50.52 21.72
CA ILE A 2 -27.14 49.95 21.64
C ILE A 2 -27.65 49.88 20.17
N ALA A 3 -27.02 50.62 19.26
CA ALA A 3 -27.49 50.74 17.87
C ALA A 3 -27.29 49.46 17.02
N THR A 4 -26.29 48.63 17.32
CA THR A 4 -25.98 47.41 16.55
C THR A 4 -27.01 46.31 16.77
N GLU A 5 -27.52 46.17 17.99
CA GLU A 5 -28.48 45.12 18.34
C GLU A 5 -29.86 45.38 17.73
N LEU A 6 -30.30 46.65 17.72
CA LEU A 6 -31.55 47.05 17.07
C LEU A 6 -31.53 46.80 15.55
N SER A 7 -30.37 46.97 14.91
CA SER A 7 -30.19 46.69 13.49
C SER A 7 -30.29 45.18 13.17
N ALA A 8 -29.71 44.33 14.02
CA ALA A 8 -29.82 42.88 13.84
C ALA A 8 -31.26 42.39 14.03
N ILE A 9 -31.99 42.95 14.99
CA ILE A 9 -33.40 42.64 15.25
C ILE A 9 -34.27 43.06 14.04
N GLN A 10 -34.07 44.26 13.52
CA GLN A 10 -34.80 44.76 12.33
C GLN A 10 -34.47 43.94 11.08
N ALA A 11 -33.22 43.57 10.86
CA ALA A 11 -32.83 42.72 9.74
C ALA A 11 -33.45 41.31 9.83
N ASN A 12 -33.56 40.77 11.04
CA ASN A 12 -34.21 39.48 11.28
C ASN A 12 -35.72 39.55 11.05
N SER A 13 -36.40 40.62 11.48
CA SER A 13 -37.85 40.75 11.28
C SER A 13 -38.24 40.78 9.81
N ILE A 14 -37.47 41.49 8.97
CA ILE A 14 -37.68 41.55 7.51
C ILE A 14 -37.48 40.15 6.90
N LYS A 15 -36.37 39.47 7.22
CA LYS A 15 -36.10 38.12 6.71
C LYS A 15 -37.14 37.09 7.15
N SER A 16 -37.58 37.15 8.40
CA SER A 16 -38.64 36.28 8.90
C SER A 16 -39.97 36.51 8.17
N TYR A 17 -40.29 37.77 7.84
CA TYR A 17 -41.48 38.10 7.07
C TYR A 17 -41.42 37.54 5.65
N GLU A 18 -40.31 37.76 4.93
CA GLU A 18 -40.09 37.20 3.57
C GLU A 18 -40.18 35.67 3.56
N LEU A 19 -39.55 35.00 4.54
CA LEU A 19 -39.63 33.54 4.68
C LEU A 19 -41.06 33.07 4.93
N SER A 20 -41.84 33.80 5.72
CA SER A 20 -43.25 33.45 5.97
C SER A 20 -44.10 33.55 4.70
N GLN A 21 -43.86 34.56 3.86
CA GLN A 21 -44.52 34.71 2.56
C GLN A 21 -44.15 33.55 1.63
N ALA A 22 -42.86 33.24 1.48
CA ALA A 22 -42.40 32.15 0.63
C ALA A 22 -42.95 30.78 1.07
N VAL A 23 -42.99 30.50 2.39
CA VAL A 23 -43.61 29.28 2.93
C VAL A 23 -45.11 29.25 2.61
N SER A 24 -45.80 30.38 2.69
CA SER A 24 -47.24 30.46 2.37
C SER A 24 -47.53 30.23 0.89
N GLU A 25 -46.70 30.78 -0.01
CA GLU A 25 -46.81 30.58 -1.45
C GLU A 25 -46.56 29.11 -1.83
N PHE A 26 -45.54 28.50 -1.26
CA PHE A 26 -45.23 27.08 -1.44
C PHE A 26 -46.35 26.16 -0.95
N GLN A 27 -46.98 26.49 0.18
CA GLN A 27 -48.15 25.76 0.66
C GLN A 27 -49.38 25.95 -0.26
N ARG A 28 -49.60 27.17 -0.77
CA ARG A 28 -50.68 27.46 -1.74
C ARG A 28 -50.50 26.72 -3.07
N SER A 29 -49.27 26.49 -3.51
CA SER A 29 -48.99 25.68 -4.70
C SER A 29 -49.10 24.16 -4.46
N GLY A 30 -49.50 23.74 -3.25
CA GLY A 30 -49.67 22.33 -2.87
C GLY A 30 -48.42 21.66 -2.30
N GLY A 31 -47.37 22.43 -1.99
CA GLY A 31 -46.15 21.92 -1.35
C GLY A 31 -46.32 21.69 0.15
N GLN A 32 -45.63 20.68 0.70
CA GLN A 32 -45.62 20.38 2.13
C GLN A 32 -44.19 20.42 2.68
N VAL A 33 -43.97 21.25 3.72
CA VAL A 33 -42.70 21.28 4.46
C VAL A 33 -42.73 20.18 5.51
N ARG A 34 -41.75 19.26 5.46
CA ARG A 34 -41.56 18.24 6.50
C ARG A 34 -40.42 18.66 7.42
N ASP A 35 -40.72 18.86 8.69
CA ASP A 35 -39.71 18.95 9.73
C ASP A 35 -39.28 17.52 10.11
N LEU A 36 -38.02 17.18 9.86
CA LEU A 36 -37.45 15.88 10.19
C LEU A 36 -36.93 15.82 11.64
N GLY A 37 -37.12 16.90 12.41
CA GLY A 37 -36.66 17.04 13.78
C GLY A 37 -35.13 17.17 13.88
N SER A 38 -34.62 17.13 15.11
CA SER A 38 -33.18 17.19 15.38
C SER A 38 -32.50 15.85 15.07
N PHE A 39 -31.47 15.85 14.23
CA PHE A 39 -30.60 14.69 14.03
C PHE A 39 -29.84 14.39 15.34
N ARG A 40 -30.10 13.23 15.94
CA ARG A 40 -29.31 12.75 17.08
C ARG A 40 -28.02 12.11 16.57
N VAL A 41 -26.87 12.63 16.99
CA VAL A 41 -25.57 12.02 16.67
C VAL A 41 -25.37 10.79 17.54
N ALA A 42 -25.62 9.60 16.98
CA ALA A 42 -25.28 8.35 17.64
C ALA A 42 -23.76 8.13 17.65
N PRO A 43 -23.19 7.54 18.72
CA PRO A 43 -21.78 7.16 18.73
C PRO A 43 -21.50 6.12 17.64
N ARG A 44 -20.27 6.14 17.10
CA ARG A 44 -19.86 5.17 16.09
C ARG A 44 -19.89 3.75 16.67
N PRO A 45 -20.37 2.75 15.90
CA PRO A 45 -20.32 1.36 16.35
C PRO A 45 -18.87 0.91 16.57
N PRO A 46 -18.62 -0.03 17.51
CA PRO A 46 -17.28 -0.54 17.78
C PRO A 46 -16.70 -1.22 16.53
N ARG A 47 -15.39 -1.01 16.31
CA ARG A 47 -14.66 -1.59 15.18
C ARG A 47 -14.58 -3.10 15.34
N LYS A 48 -15.01 -3.85 14.33
CA LYS A 48 -14.73 -5.30 14.25
C LYS A 48 -13.24 -5.50 13.99
N GLU A 49 -12.56 -6.25 14.84
CA GLU A 49 -11.17 -6.62 14.59
C GLU A 49 -11.09 -7.59 13.40
N PRO A 50 -10.20 -7.34 12.43
CA PRO A 50 -9.97 -8.30 11.37
C PRO A 50 -9.35 -9.59 11.96
N PRO A 51 -9.64 -10.76 11.37
CA PRO A 51 -9.01 -12.00 11.80
C PRO A 51 -7.47 -11.89 11.69
N PRO A 52 -6.72 -12.62 12.52
CA PRO A 52 -5.26 -12.60 12.48
C PRO A 52 -4.76 -12.94 11.07
N ARG A 53 -3.75 -12.19 10.60
CA ARG A 53 -3.13 -12.47 9.30
C ARG A 53 -2.44 -13.84 9.35
N LYS A 54 -2.75 -14.71 8.40
CA LYS A 54 -2.00 -15.95 8.20
C LYS A 54 -0.53 -15.62 7.86
N PRO A 55 0.45 -16.39 8.36
CA PRO A 55 1.85 -16.19 7.99
C PRO A 55 2.01 -16.36 6.48
N ARG A 56 2.86 -15.51 5.87
CA ARG A 56 3.22 -15.67 4.46
C ARG A 56 4.05 -16.94 4.31
N TYR A 57 3.76 -17.73 3.29
CA TYR A 57 4.59 -18.88 2.94
C TYR A 57 5.99 -18.40 2.56
N ASN A 58 7.03 -18.87 3.25
CA ASN A 58 8.41 -18.41 3.08
C ASN A 58 9.19 -19.21 2.02
N GLY A 59 8.56 -20.16 1.31
CA GLY A 59 9.23 -20.96 0.27
C GLY A 59 10.38 -21.83 0.77
N ALA A 60 10.50 -22.05 2.08
CA ALA A 60 11.61 -22.78 2.68
C ALA A 60 11.66 -24.23 2.18
N ASP A 61 10.49 -24.85 1.96
CA ASP A 61 10.40 -26.25 1.54
C ASP A 61 10.90 -26.48 0.10
N HIS A 62 10.77 -25.49 -0.79
CA HIS A 62 11.28 -25.56 -2.16
C HIS A 62 12.81 -25.47 -2.26
N ARG A 63 13.50 -25.11 -1.17
CA ARG A 63 14.98 -25.08 -1.13
C ARG A 63 15.59 -26.46 -0.85
N LYS A 64 14.78 -27.46 -0.52
CA LYS A 64 15.24 -28.78 -0.06
C LYS A 64 15.74 -29.69 -1.19
N TYR A 65 15.28 -29.47 -2.42
CA TYR A 65 15.68 -30.28 -3.58
C TYR A 65 16.74 -29.53 -4.39
N VAL A 66 17.99 -29.63 -3.94
CA VAL A 66 19.15 -29.24 -4.76
C VAL A 66 19.73 -30.52 -5.33
N ASP A 67 19.69 -30.66 -6.65
CA ASP A 67 20.36 -31.75 -7.36
C ASP A 67 21.88 -31.52 -7.32
N GLU A 68 22.58 -32.37 -6.58
CA GLU A 68 24.02 -32.24 -6.35
C GLU A 68 24.84 -32.52 -7.61
N GLU A 69 24.37 -33.43 -8.47
CA GLU A 69 25.05 -33.76 -9.72
C GLU A 69 25.04 -32.58 -10.69
N TYR A 70 23.92 -31.86 -10.73
CA TYR A 70 23.79 -30.64 -11.51
C TYR A 70 24.73 -29.54 -10.99
N ASP A 71 24.83 -29.39 -9.67
CA ASP A 71 25.75 -28.42 -9.05
C ASP A 71 27.22 -28.72 -9.35
N LEU A 72 27.62 -30.00 -9.43
CA LEU A 72 28.98 -30.38 -9.82
C LEU A 72 29.30 -30.03 -11.29
N LYS A 73 28.31 -30.12 -12.19
CA LYS A 73 28.49 -29.68 -13.59
C LYS A 73 28.66 -28.17 -13.68
N LEU A 74 27.84 -27.42 -12.94
CA LEU A 74 27.94 -25.96 -12.88
C LEU A 74 29.22 -25.50 -12.19
N LEU A 75 29.70 -26.22 -11.18
CA LEU A 75 30.95 -25.93 -10.49
C LEU A 75 32.12 -25.83 -11.48
N LYS A 76 32.27 -26.81 -12.38
CA LYS A 76 33.34 -26.80 -13.41
C LYS A 76 33.25 -25.58 -14.34
N GLN A 77 32.04 -25.17 -14.70
CA GLN A 77 31.82 -23.98 -15.53
C GLN A 77 32.16 -22.69 -14.76
N ILE A 78 31.79 -22.63 -13.48
CA ILE A 78 32.07 -21.50 -12.59
C ILE A 78 33.57 -21.38 -12.34
N GLU A 79 34.30 -22.49 -12.13
CA GLU A 79 35.76 -22.51 -11.99
C GLU A 79 36.47 -21.95 -13.23
N GLY A 80 36.04 -22.36 -14.44
CA GLY A 80 36.60 -21.77 -15.68
C GLY A 80 36.38 -20.26 -15.76
N MET A 81 35.23 -19.76 -15.27
CA MET A 81 34.96 -18.32 -15.20
C MET A 81 35.78 -17.62 -14.11
N ARG A 82 36.05 -18.29 -12.97
CA ARG A 82 36.95 -17.78 -11.93
C ARG A 82 38.35 -17.56 -12.49
N ASP A 83 38.88 -18.52 -13.23
CA ASP A 83 40.24 -18.46 -13.75
C ASP A 83 40.41 -17.35 -14.80
N LEU A 84 39.33 -17.01 -15.49
CA LEU A 84 39.26 -15.83 -16.37
C LEU A 84 39.14 -14.49 -15.61
N GLY A 85 39.05 -14.53 -14.27
CA GLY A 85 38.92 -13.35 -13.41
C GLY A 85 37.58 -12.62 -13.54
N VAL A 86 36.53 -13.25 -14.08
CA VAL A 86 35.24 -12.59 -14.25
C VAL A 86 34.46 -12.55 -12.94
N SER A 87 33.80 -11.42 -12.65
CA SER A 87 32.96 -11.30 -11.47
C SER A 87 31.67 -12.11 -11.61
N HIS A 88 31.03 -12.47 -10.49
CA HIS A 88 29.76 -13.20 -10.46
C HIS A 88 28.68 -12.65 -11.42
N PHE A 89 28.58 -11.32 -11.54
CA PHE A 89 27.62 -10.66 -12.42
C PHE A 89 27.94 -10.88 -13.90
N LYS A 90 29.22 -10.86 -14.25
CA LYS A 90 29.67 -11.12 -15.62
C LYS A 90 29.58 -12.61 -15.96
N ALA A 91 29.86 -13.49 -14.99
CA ALA A 91 29.67 -14.93 -15.14
C ALA A 91 28.22 -15.30 -15.44
N GLU A 92 27.23 -14.68 -14.79
CA GLU A 92 25.80 -14.86 -15.13
C GLU A 92 25.51 -14.51 -16.60
N LYS A 93 26.04 -13.39 -17.09
CA LYS A 93 25.82 -12.96 -18.48
C LYS A 93 26.50 -13.84 -19.51
N LEU A 94 27.63 -14.46 -19.18
CA LEU A 94 28.40 -15.32 -20.08
C LEU A 94 27.90 -16.77 -20.08
N THR A 95 27.53 -17.31 -18.92
CA THR A 95 27.14 -18.72 -18.76
C THR A 95 25.63 -18.94 -18.81
N GLY A 96 24.82 -17.89 -18.62
CA GLY A 96 23.37 -17.99 -18.46
C GLY A 96 22.93 -18.60 -17.12
N ILE A 97 23.87 -18.91 -16.22
CA ILE A 97 23.57 -19.43 -14.88
C ILE A 97 23.10 -18.27 -14.00
N ASN A 98 21.96 -18.45 -13.32
CA ASN A 98 21.43 -17.43 -12.41
C ASN A 98 22.46 -17.11 -11.30
N ARG A 99 22.69 -15.81 -11.05
CA ARG A 99 23.61 -15.34 -10.01
C ARG A 99 23.34 -15.92 -8.62
N THR A 100 22.09 -16.20 -8.26
CA THR A 100 21.76 -16.82 -6.96
C THR A 100 22.29 -18.24 -6.85
N VAL A 101 22.28 -19.00 -7.95
CA VAL A 101 22.85 -20.35 -8.05
C VAL A 101 24.37 -20.28 -7.97
N ILE A 102 25.01 -19.36 -8.71
CA ILE A 102 26.47 -19.15 -8.64
C ILE A 102 26.89 -18.84 -7.19
N ARG A 103 26.22 -17.88 -6.53
CA ARG A 103 26.53 -17.53 -5.13
C ARG A 103 26.33 -18.72 -4.18
N ARG A 104 25.27 -19.51 -4.37
CA ARG A 104 25.02 -20.72 -3.57
C ARG A 104 26.15 -21.73 -3.74
N ILE A 105 26.56 -22.02 -4.98
CA ILE A 105 27.62 -22.99 -5.29
C ILE A 105 28.96 -22.52 -4.74
N VAL A 106 29.31 -21.25 -4.95
CA VAL A 106 30.52 -20.61 -4.38
C VAL A 106 30.56 -20.74 -2.86
N GLN A 107 29.43 -20.53 -2.17
CA GLN A 107 29.32 -20.72 -0.71
C GLN A 107 29.36 -22.19 -0.29
N LYS A 108 28.68 -23.09 -1.00
CA LYS A 108 28.62 -24.53 -0.69
C LYS A 108 30.01 -25.18 -0.81
N TYR A 109 30.78 -24.80 -1.83
CA TYR A 109 32.09 -25.36 -2.13
C TYR A 109 33.26 -24.46 -1.71
N ASN A 110 33.00 -23.37 -0.97
CA ASN A 110 34.01 -22.42 -0.47
C ASN A 110 35.01 -21.95 -1.54
N LEU A 111 34.52 -21.56 -2.72
CA LEU A 111 35.36 -21.04 -3.79
C LEU A 111 35.74 -19.58 -3.51
N ASP A 112 37.02 -19.24 -3.65
CA ASP A 112 37.44 -17.85 -3.71
C ASP A 112 37.15 -17.29 -5.11
N TYR A 113 36.19 -16.37 -5.18
CA TYR A 113 35.65 -15.87 -6.44
C TYR A 113 35.75 -14.35 -6.48
N PRO A 114 36.33 -13.77 -7.56
CA PRO A 114 36.56 -12.33 -7.60
C PRO A 114 35.25 -11.55 -7.48
N SER A 115 35.22 -10.63 -6.53
CA SER A 115 34.17 -9.61 -6.47
C SER A 115 34.39 -8.61 -7.59
N SER A 116 33.30 -8.06 -8.14
CA SER A 116 33.45 -6.94 -9.07
C SER A 116 34.18 -5.80 -8.35
N PRO A 117 35.16 -5.13 -8.98
CA PRO A 117 35.69 -3.89 -8.44
C PRO A 117 34.50 -2.94 -8.23
N ALA A 118 34.45 -2.29 -7.07
CA ALA A 118 33.49 -1.23 -6.80
C ALA A 118 33.72 -0.14 -7.86
N LYS A 119 32.66 0.21 -8.60
CA LYS A 119 32.66 1.32 -9.53
C LYS A 119 32.51 2.64 -8.78
#